data_AF-A0A8T6S4X9-F1
#
_entry.id   AF-A0A8T6S4X9-F1
#
_cell.length_a   1.000
_cell.length_b   1.000
_cell.length_c   1.000
_cell.angle_alpha   90.00
_cell.angle_beta   90.00
_cell.angle_gamma   90.00
#
_symmetry.space_group_name_H-M   'P 1'
#
loop_
_entity.id
_entity.type
_entity.pdbx_description
1 polymer ?
#
loop_
_entity_poly.entity_id
_entity_poly.type
_entity_poly.pdbx_seq_one_letter_code
_entity_poly.pdbx_strand_id
1 'polypeptide(L)'
;MLFSYGALNIVGAPALGIESQMRGDFEIFLPPNDETTLILNEAREDWSTDAMILYGEMTSRENVTDVAILQALSALEGDDDHPPSYTPPRDDGYQADADWASHGLNPWREDDGANDGITGILSIPAIIKIVNQTASELALRLGVGDVPGNYSVPSDQALIDSFVGQLPSDLTQSMVADTDGDGIYDRFAIIVLLHPDPKIQQQVMANTRMMIEEINSQWEGSMIIYLTGPTPLIETIQERTLEEFFNVIGLVIAALMFALWLFHRTVRVIPIALVPVALGLAMALGVVGFLHPFMAITPQVVIIAPVLLALGVSYGLYISNRYAEETEGTVEEKLSRSVRAINPAIMLSALTTGIGFASLMIGTLPPIFTMGFALTLGILFTYILTYILVPALIVMLRYEKKREAKGMKAFATVPSRNRKKIVLVSIIAVVISVSLISAVRLDADYLAMAPQDDPTVVKMDEYSRYMGGGQLGMFISR
;
A
#
# COMPACT_ATOMS: atom_id res chain seq x y z
N MET A 1 22.57 42.60 11.70
CA MET A 1 23.70 42.27 12.60
C MET A 1 23.37 40.95 13.26
N LEU A 2 23.90 39.85 12.69
CA LEU A 2 24.95 39.01 13.29
C LEU A 2 24.27 37.84 14.06
N PHE A 3 24.30 36.58 13.65
CA PHE A 3 25.29 35.69 13.00
C PHE A 3 24.47 34.53 12.34
N SER A 4 24.62 34.07 11.09
CA SER A 4 25.80 33.51 10.39
C SER A 4 26.60 32.54 11.25
N TYR A 5 26.31 31.22 11.18
CA TYR A 5 27.25 30.09 11.14
C TYR A 5 26.53 28.76 11.43
N GLY A 6 26.62 27.81 10.48
CA GLY A 6 26.26 26.39 10.62
C GLY A 6 25.18 25.96 9.61
N ALA A 7 25.44 25.23 8.53
CA ALA A 7 26.65 24.55 8.07
C ALA A 7 26.60 24.45 6.53
N LEU A 8 27.49 25.14 5.82
CA LEU A 8 28.52 24.46 5.03
C LEU A 8 28.99 23.18 5.74
N ASN A 9 28.46 22.04 5.31
CA ASN A 9 29.06 20.70 5.34
C ASN A 9 27.99 19.72 4.81
N ILE A 10 27.74 19.74 3.49
CA ILE A 10 27.07 18.64 2.78
C ILE A 10 28.10 18.00 1.84
N VAL A 11 29.24 17.64 2.43
CA VAL A 11 30.19 16.71 1.85
C VAL A 11 30.62 15.85 3.04
N GLY A 12 30.09 14.63 3.12
CA GLY A 12 30.43 13.65 4.18
C GLY A 12 29.52 13.61 5.41
N ALA A 13 28.26 14.06 5.33
CA ALA A 13 27.26 13.68 6.34
C ALA A 13 26.76 12.26 6.00
N PRO A 14 26.65 11.32 6.96
CA PRO A 14 26.06 10.02 6.69
C PRO A 14 24.64 10.23 6.19
N ALA A 15 24.37 9.81 4.95
CA ALA A 15 23.02 9.87 4.41
C ALA A 15 22.09 9.08 5.34
N LEU A 16 21.03 9.74 5.78
CA LEU A 16 20.02 9.14 6.64
C LEU A 16 19.46 7.93 5.89
N GLY A 17 19.55 6.74 6.49
CA GLY A 17 19.11 5.51 5.84
C GLY A 17 17.62 5.54 5.47
N ILE A 18 17.22 4.59 4.62
CA ILE A 18 15.82 4.36 4.20
C ILE A 18 14.84 4.32 5.38
N GLU A 19 15.24 3.93 6.60
CA GLU A 19 14.39 3.98 7.79
C GLU A 19 13.88 5.41 8.12
N SER A 20 14.65 6.45 7.78
CA SER A 20 14.21 7.85 7.91
C SER A 20 13.38 8.34 6.71
N GLN A 21 13.63 7.79 5.51
CA GLN A 21 12.90 8.12 4.28
C GLN A 21 11.53 7.45 4.27
N MET A 22 11.42 6.18 4.68
CA MET A 22 10.14 5.52 4.95
C MET A 22 9.38 6.12 6.14
N ARG A 23 10.06 6.78 7.08
CA ARG A 23 9.38 7.61 8.10
C ARG A 23 8.83 8.93 7.54
N GLY A 24 9.30 9.36 6.36
CA GLY A 24 9.00 10.65 5.73
C GLY A 24 8.17 10.59 4.44
N ASP A 25 8.10 9.44 3.76
CA ASP A 25 7.39 9.30 2.50
C ASP A 25 5.88 9.14 2.73
N PHE A 26 5.24 10.30 2.86
CA PHE A 26 3.80 10.48 2.95
C PHE A 26 3.13 10.63 1.57
N GLU A 27 3.73 10.24 0.44
CA GLU A 27 3.21 10.55 -0.91
C GLU A 27 1.76 10.08 -1.15
N ILE A 28 1.37 8.88 -0.71
CA ILE A 28 0.00 8.35 -0.86
C ILE A 28 -1.02 9.17 -0.04
N PHE A 29 -0.53 9.96 0.90
CA PHE A 29 -1.31 10.68 1.88
C PHE A 29 -1.16 12.20 1.79
N LEU A 30 -0.38 12.76 0.87
CA LEU A 30 -0.26 14.21 0.78
C LEU A 30 -1.48 14.84 0.06
N PRO A 31 -2.00 16.00 0.53
CA PRO A 31 -3.06 16.71 -0.17
C PRO A 31 -2.61 17.14 -1.58
N PRO A 32 -3.50 17.13 -2.59
CA PRO A 32 -3.14 17.56 -3.96
C PRO A 32 -2.62 19.00 -4.04
N ASN A 33 -2.99 19.86 -3.08
CA ASN A 33 -2.67 21.28 -3.04
C ASN A 33 -1.65 21.64 -1.93
N ASP A 34 -0.98 20.67 -1.32
CA ASP A 34 0.08 20.94 -0.35
C ASP A 34 1.35 21.41 -1.09
N GLU A 35 2.08 22.35 -0.50
CA GLU A 35 3.34 22.87 -1.06
C GLU A 35 4.35 21.72 -1.25
N THR A 36 4.32 20.73 -0.37
CA THR A 36 5.15 19.52 -0.45
C THR A 36 4.77 18.65 -1.65
N THR A 37 3.47 18.49 -1.94
CA THR A 37 2.98 17.73 -3.10
C THR A 37 3.30 18.43 -4.42
N LEU A 38 3.21 19.76 -4.44
CA LEU A 38 3.59 20.54 -5.62
C LEU A 38 5.09 20.45 -5.88
N ILE A 39 5.92 20.55 -4.84
CA ILE A 39 7.37 20.35 -4.94
C ILE A 39 7.71 18.91 -5.33
N LEU A 40 6.99 17.90 -4.82
CA LEU A 40 7.16 16.50 -5.20
C LEU A 40 6.71 16.24 -6.62
N ASN A 41 5.62 16.85 -7.09
CA ASN A 41 5.17 16.73 -8.48
C ASN A 41 6.12 17.46 -9.44
N GLU A 42 6.63 18.63 -9.05
CA GLU A 42 7.69 19.36 -9.77
C GLU A 42 8.99 18.55 -9.77
N ALA A 43 9.35 17.92 -8.66
CA ALA A 43 10.45 16.98 -8.60
C ALA A 43 10.17 15.74 -9.46
N ARG A 44 8.94 15.20 -9.51
CA ARG A 44 8.52 14.08 -10.36
C ARG A 44 8.54 14.42 -11.86
N GLU A 45 8.34 15.69 -12.20
CA GLU A 45 8.58 16.18 -13.57
C GLU A 45 10.06 16.11 -13.94
N ASP A 46 10.99 16.08 -12.98
CA ASP A 46 12.43 16.04 -13.24
C ASP A 46 13.15 14.74 -12.75
N TRP A 47 12.55 13.94 -11.86
CA TRP A 47 13.13 12.85 -11.06
C TRP A 47 12.09 11.72 -10.86
N SER A 48 12.39 10.44 -11.08
CA SER A 48 11.44 9.36 -10.73
C SER A 48 11.54 9.00 -9.24
N THR A 49 10.45 9.15 -8.48
CA THR A 49 10.33 8.64 -7.09
C THR A 49 9.82 7.21 -7.01
N ASP A 50 9.36 6.65 -8.13
CA ASP A 50 8.80 5.30 -8.20
C ASP A 50 9.90 4.34 -8.65
N ALA A 51 10.26 3.40 -7.78
CA ALA A 51 11.34 2.46 -8.04
C ALA A 51 10.97 1.04 -7.60
N MET A 52 11.47 0.08 -8.37
CA MET A 52 11.57 -1.32 -7.95
C MET A 52 13.04 -1.71 -7.82
N ILE A 53 13.30 -2.71 -7.00
CA ILE A 53 14.62 -3.23 -6.72
C ILE A 53 14.64 -4.71 -7.06
N LEU A 54 15.59 -5.12 -7.90
CA LEU A 54 15.90 -6.53 -8.08
C LEU A 54 17.02 -6.88 -7.11
N TYR A 55 16.67 -7.64 -6.07
CA TYR A 55 17.61 -8.08 -5.04
C TYR A 55 18.09 -9.48 -5.36
N GLY A 56 19.38 -9.62 -5.63
CA GLY A 56 20.00 -10.87 -6.02
C GLY A 56 20.87 -11.49 -4.93
N GLU A 57 20.84 -12.81 -4.87
CA GLU A 57 21.60 -13.63 -3.94
C GLU A 57 22.45 -14.65 -4.70
N MET A 58 23.75 -14.64 -4.43
CA MET A 58 24.63 -15.71 -4.90
C MET A 58 24.42 -16.97 -4.04
N THR A 59 24.31 -18.11 -4.71
CA THR A 59 24.19 -19.44 -4.09
C THR A 59 25.47 -20.26 -4.26
N SER A 60 26.30 -19.89 -5.24
CA SER A 60 27.68 -20.32 -5.43
C SER A 60 28.66 -19.40 -4.68
N ARG A 61 29.95 -19.78 -4.61
CA ARG A 61 31.03 -18.91 -4.10
C ARG A 61 31.58 -17.97 -5.18
N GLU A 62 30.75 -17.61 -6.15
CA GLU A 62 31.11 -16.68 -7.22
C GLU A 62 30.95 -15.24 -6.72
N ASN A 63 31.80 -14.33 -7.18
CA ASN A 63 31.71 -12.93 -6.83
C ASN A 63 30.75 -12.21 -7.76
N VAL A 64 29.87 -11.35 -7.24
CA VAL A 64 29.01 -10.51 -8.09
C VAL A 64 29.83 -9.69 -9.09
N THR A 65 31.05 -9.30 -8.72
CA THR A 65 31.94 -8.52 -9.60
C THR A 65 32.72 -9.37 -10.59
N ASP A 66 32.48 -10.68 -10.67
CA ASP A 66 33.09 -11.54 -11.69
C ASP A 66 32.53 -11.20 -13.08
N VAL A 67 33.38 -11.18 -14.12
CA VAL A 67 33.02 -10.84 -15.51
C VAL A 67 31.76 -11.59 -15.96
N ALA A 68 31.66 -12.90 -15.68
CA ALA A 68 30.54 -13.73 -16.11
C ALA A 68 29.21 -13.29 -15.47
N ILE A 69 29.23 -12.93 -14.18
CA ILE A 69 28.05 -12.47 -13.46
C ILE A 69 27.68 -11.07 -13.93
N LEU A 70 28.65 -10.15 -14.04
CA LEU A 70 28.39 -8.80 -14.53
C LEU A 70 27.85 -8.77 -15.97
N GLN A 71 28.29 -9.69 -16.84
CA GLN A 71 27.72 -9.86 -18.18
C GLN A 71 26.29 -10.37 -18.13
N ALA A 72 25.99 -11.33 -17.26
CA ALA A 72 24.62 -11.83 -17.06
C ALA A 72 23.69 -10.73 -16.53
N LEU A 73 24.14 -9.93 -15.56
CA LEU A 73 23.40 -8.78 -15.03
C LEU A 73 23.28 -7.66 -16.07
N SER A 74 24.28 -7.43 -16.90
CA SER A 74 24.18 -6.48 -18.01
C SER A 74 23.16 -6.92 -19.06
N ALA A 75 23.08 -8.22 -19.36
CA ALA A 75 22.06 -8.76 -20.27
C ALA A 75 20.64 -8.61 -19.71
N LEU A 76 20.49 -8.66 -18.38
CA LEU A 76 19.23 -8.37 -17.69
C LEU A 76 18.80 -6.90 -17.85
N GLU A 77 19.75 -5.96 -17.88
CA GLU A 77 19.44 -4.54 -18.11
C GLU A 77 18.88 -4.28 -19.50
N GLY A 78 19.46 -4.90 -20.53
CA GLY A 78 19.08 -4.67 -21.92
C GLY A 78 20.18 -5.10 -22.91
N ASP A 79 19.80 -5.40 -24.15
CA ASP A 79 20.76 -5.59 -25.25
C ASP A 79 21.28 -4.22 -25.72
N ASP A 80 22.44 -3.81 -25.21
CA ASP A 80 23.12 -2.57 -25.58
C ASP A 80 23.65 -2.60 -27.05
N ASP A 81 23.75 -3.77 -27.69
CA ASP A 81 24.33 -3.95 -29.03
C ASP A 81 23.26 -4.05 -30.15
N HIS A 82 22.04 -4.52 -29.86
CA HIS A 82 20.93 -4.64 -30.83
C HIS A 82 19.58 -4.20 -30.25
N PRO A 83 19.33 -2.89 -30.08
CA PRO A 83 18.04 -2.42 -29.60
C PRO A 83 16.90 -2.78 -30.59
N PRO A 84 15.75 -3.28 -30.10
CA PRO A 84 14.59 -3.56 -30.93
C PRO A 84 14.08 -2.30 -31.65
N SER A 85 13.56 -2.47 -32.87
CA SER A 85 13.08 -1.34 -33.67
C SER A 85 11.91 -0.63 -33.00
N TYR A 86 12.03 0.69 -32.81
CA TYR A 86 11.00 1.55 -32.22
C TYR A 86 9.63 1.37 -32.89
N THR A 87 8.64 0.91 -32.13
CA THR A 87 7.22 0.94 -32.51
C THR A 87 6.49 1.95 -31.64
N PRO A 88 5.94 3.04 -32.21
CA PRO A 88 5.31 4.09 -31.41
C PRO A 88 4.11 3.55 -30.63
N PRO A 89 3.86 4.06 -29.40
CA PRO A 89 2.70 3.70 -28.61
C PRO A 89 1.39 3.94 -29.38
N ARG A 90 0.47 2.98 -29.36
CA ARG A 90 -0.90 3.20 -29.85
C ARG A 90 -1.74 3.85 -28.74
N ASP A 91 -2.78 4.59 -29.13
CA ASP A 91 -3.69 5.33 -28.23
C ASP A 91 -4.38 4.45 -27.14
N ASP A 92 -4.24 3.12 -27.20
CA ASP A 92 -4.78 2.14 -26.26
C ASP A 92 -3.78 1.65 -25.19
N GLY A 93 -2.57 2.22 -25.15
CA GLY A 93 -1.55 1.95 -24.13
C GLY A 93 -0.44 1.02 -24.60
N TYR A 94 0.50 0.74 -23.69
CA TYR A 94 1.64 -0.14 -23.93
C TYR A 94 1.18 -1.59 -24.16
N GLN A 95 1.39 -2.14 -25.36
CA GLN A 95 1.25 -3.57 -25.61
C GLN A 95 2.61 -4.22 -25.30
N ALA A 96 2.63 -5.10 -24.30
CA ALA A 96 3.79 -5.95 -24.03
C ALA A 96 4.15 -6.69 -25.32
N ASP A 97 5.38 -6.46 -25.80
CA ASP A 97 5.91 -7.30 -26.87
C ASP A 97 6.00 -8.74 -26.33
N ALA A 98 5.59 -9.71 -27.15
CA ALA A 98 5.55 -11.12 -26.75
C ALA A 98 6.96 -11.65 -26.42
N ASP A 99 8.00 -10.93 -26.85
CA ASP A 99 9.40 -11.21 -26.68
C ASP A 99 10.08 -10.23 -25.67
N TRP A 100 9.34 -9.61 -24.76
CA TRP A 100 9.90 -8.71 -23.73
C TRP A 100 11.11 -9.31 -23.00
N ALA A 101 11.05 -10.59 -22.61
CA ALA A 101 12.12 -11.26 -21.88
C ALA A 101 13.41 -11.42 -22.70
N SER A 102 13.36 -11.39 -24.04
CA SER A 102 14.55 -11.56 -24.88
C SER A 102 15.37 -10.29 -25.07
N HIS A 103 14.85 -9.12 -24.66
CA HIS A 103 15.47 -7.82 -24.89
C HIS A 103 16.00 -7.15 -23.61
N GLY A 104 15.75 -7.74 -22.43
CA GLY A 104 16.10 -7.19 -21.12
C GLY A 104 15.07 -6.19 -20.59
N LEU A 105 15.37 -5.56 -19.44
CA LEU A 105 14.47 -4.65 -18.74
C LEU A 105 14.20 -3.35 -19.50
N ASN A 106 15.27 -2.66 -19.91
CA ASN A 106 15.22 -1.37 -20.57
C ASN A 106 16.03 -1.41 -21.89
N PRO A 107 15.47 -2.03 -22.94
CA PRO A 107 16.09 -2.04 -24.26
C PRO A 107 16.10 -0.66 -24.94
N TRP A 108 15.30 0.31 -24.46
CA TRP A 108 15.21 1.67 -25.03
C TRP A 108 15.69 2.75 -24.05
N ARG A 109 16.94 2.66 -23.56
CA ARG A 109 17.50 3.56 -22.52
C ARG A 109 17.24 5.07 -22.72
N GLU A 110 17.19 5.56 -23.95
CA GLU A 110 17.04 6.99 -24.26
C GLU A 110 15.58 7.46 -24.45
N ASP A 111 14.58 6.62 -24.15
CA ASP A 111 13.17 6.92 -24.42
C ASP A 111 12.38 7.43 -23.20
N ASP A 112 13.03 7.57 -22.05
CA ASP A 112 12.43 8.02 -20.79
C ASP A 112 11.18 7.18 -20.38
N GLY A 113 11.25 5.87 -20.62
CA GLY A 113 10.20 4.91 -20.26
C GLY A 113 8.99 4.92 -21.20
N ALA A 114 9.08 5.54 -22.37
CA ALA A 114 7.96 5.64 -23.32
C ALA A 114 7.52 4.28 -23.89
N ASN A 115 8.45 3.34 -24.08
CA ASN A 115 8.19 2.03 -24.68
C ASN A 115 8.39 0.87 -23.72
N ASP A 116 8.81 1.10 -22.49
CA ASP A 116 9.03 -0.01 -21.54
C ASP A 116 8.62 0.36 -20.11
N GLY A 117 8.25 1.62 -19.87
CA GLY A 117 7.90 2.10 -18.54
C GLY A 117 9.08 2.19 -17.57
N ILE A 118 10.32 2.05 -18.04
CA ILE A 118 11.54 2.13 -17.26
C ILE A 118 12.33 3.37 -17.66
N THR A 119 12.39 4.34 -16.76
CA THR A 119 13.08 5.61 -17.00
C THR A 119 14.59 5.50 -16.79
N GLY A 120 15.04 4.49 -16.05
CA GLY A 120 16.46 4.26 -15.84
C GLY A 120 16.76 2.99 -15.04
N ILE A 121 17.99 2.52 -15.16
CA ILE A 121 18.51 1.40 -14.38
C ILE A 121 19.84 1.81 -13.75
N LEU A 122 19.96 1.57 -12.45
CA LEU A 122 21.14 1.82 -11.64
C LEU A 122 21.62 0.51 -11.02
N SER A 123 22.82 0.09 -11.39
CA SER A 123 23.41 -1.20 -11.04
C SER A 123 24.95 -1.13 -11.13
N ILE A 124 25.64 -2.13 -10.58
CA ILE A 124 27.11 -2.24 -10.75
C ILE A 124 27.52 -2.37 -12.23
N PRO A 125 26.92 -3.24 -13.07
CA PRO A 125 27.26 -3.30 -14.49
C PRO A 125 27.06 -1.96 -15.20
N ALA A 126 25.96 -1.23 -14.94
CA ALA A 126 25.71 0.08 -15.54
C ALA A 126 26.82 1.09 -15.18
N ILE A 127 27.25 1.13 -13.92
CA ILE A 127 28.38 1.99 -13.51
C ILE A 127 29.67 1.59 -14.22
N ILE A 128 29.97 0.29 -14.26
CA ILE A 128 31.18 -0.23 -14.92
C ILE A 128 31.18 0.14 -16.41
N LYS A 129 30.04 0.02 -17.10
CA LYS A 129 29.88 0.42 -18.50
C LYS A 129 30.13 1.92 -18.70
N ILE A 130 29.59 2.76 -17.82
CA ILE A 130 29.81 4.22 -17.85
C ILE A 130 31.29 4.56 -17.64
N VAL A 131 31.93 3.95 -16.65
CA VAL A 131 33.36 4.16 -16.36
C VAL A 131 34.22 3.70 -17.55
N ASN A 132 33.91 2.55 -18.15
CA ASN A 132 34.62 2.01 -19.31
C ASN A 132 34.53 2.94 -20.53
N GLN A 133 33.32 3.39 -20.88
CA GLN A 133 33.12 4.35 -21.96
C GLN A 133 33.84 5.68 -21.68
N THR A 134 33.69 6.21 -20.46
CA THR A 134 34.30 7.49 -20.07
C THR A 134 35.82 7.45 -20.11
N ALA A 135 36.42 6.34 -19.65
CA ALA A 135 37.87 6.14 -19.69
C ALA A 135 38.41 6.13 -21.12
N SER A 136 37.72 5.43 -22.03
CA SER A 136 38.03 5.39 -23.46
C SER A 136 37.91 6.78 -24.12
N GLU A 137 36.79 7.47 -23.91
CA GLU A 137 36.57 8.82 -24.44
C GLU A 137 37.60 9.84 -23.93
N LEU A 138 37.97 9.74 -22.66
CA LEU A 138 38.98 10.62 -22.06
C LEU A 138 40.37 10.33 -22.62
N ALA A 139 40.76 9.06 -22.79
CA ALA A 139 42.04 8.66 -23.37
C ALA A 139 42.19 9.19 -24.81
N LEU A 140 41.12 9.07 -25.61
CA LEU A 140 41.01 9.64 -26.96
C LEU A 140 41.20 11.17 -26.94
N ARG A 141 40.55 11.88 -26.02
CA ARG A 141 40.68 13.35 -25.90
C ARG A 141 42.06 13.81 -25.43
N LEU A 142 42.73 13.03 -24.59
CA LEU A 142 44.07 13.34 -24.08
C LEU A 142 45.20 12.89 -25.01
N GLY A 143 44.89 12.18 -26.10
CA GLY A 143 45.88 11.64 -27.03
C GLY A 143 46.75 10.54 -26.42
N VAL A 144 46.28 9.90 -25.34
CA VAL A 144 46.99 8.82 -24.63
C VAL A 144 46.57 7.48 -25.23
N GLY A 145 46.92 7.27 -26.50
CA GLY A 145 46.68 6.01 -27.22
C GLY A 145 45.21 5.68 -27.49
N ASP A 146 45.00 4.58 -28.19
CA ASP A 146 43.68 3.98 -28.43
C ASP A 146 43.38 3.04 -27.26
N VAL A 147 42.55 3.48 -26.32
CA VAL A 147 42.06 2.64 -25.23
C VAL A 147 40.72 2.08 -25.70
N PRO A 148 40.64 0.80 -26.08
CA PRO A 148 39.36 0.22 -26.49
C PRO A 148 38.40 0.21 -25.30
N GLY A 149 37.31 0.95 -25.43
CA GLY A 149 36.20 0.95 -24.48
C GLY A 149 34.94 1.51 -25.13
N ASN A 150 33.86 0.75 -25.04
CA ASN A 150 32.50 1.13 -25.41
C ASN A 150 31.61 1.02 -24.16
N TYR A 151 30.32 1.29 -24.31
CA TYR A 151 29.34 1.04 -23.27
C TYR A 151 29.09 -0.48 -23.12
N SER A 152 30.09 -1.21 -22.62
CA SER A 152 29.98 -2.65 -22.33
C SER A 152 30.84 -3.04 -21.15
N VAL A 153 30.49 -4.17 -20.51
CA VAL A 153 31.26 -4.74 -19.41
C VAL A 153 32.60 -5.24 -19.97
N PRO A 154 33.75 -4.76 -19.46
CA PRO A 154 35.06 -5.23 -19.94
C PRO A 154 35.22 -6.74 -19.80
N SER A 155 35.92 -7.37 -20.75
CA SER A 155 36.21 -8.81 -20.67
C SER A 155 37.37 -9.16 -19.73
N ASP A 156 38.12 -8.16 -19.24
CA ASP A 156 39.27 -8.33 -18.36
C ASP A 156 38.89 -8.08 -16.89
N GLN A 157 38.96 -9.11 -16.06
CA GLN A 157 38.66 -9.04 -14.63
C GLN A 157 39.53 -8.03 -13.90
N ALA A 158 40.83 -7.93 -14.26
CA ALA A 158 41.73 -7.02 -13.56
C ALA A 158 41.33 -5.54 -13.77
N LEU A 159 40.74 -5.23 -14.93
CA LEU A 159 40.22 -3.90 -15.23
C LEU A 159 38.95 -3.61 -14.42
N ILE A 160 38.04 -4.58 -14.32
CA ILE A 160 36.83 -4.52 -13.49
C ILE A 160 37.19 -4.28 -12.02
N ASP A 161 38.11 -5.07 -11.47
CA ASP A 161 38.57 -4.92 -10.09
C ASP A 161 39.15 -3.52 -9.84
N SER A 162 39.83 -2.96 -10.84
CA SER A 162 40.35 -1.59 -10.79
C SER A 162 39.24 -0.54 -10.76
N PHE A 163 38.16 -0.76 -11.52
CA PHE A 163 37.00 0.15 -11.55
C PHE A 163 36.23 0.07 -10.25
N VAL A 164 35.90 -1.14 -9.79
CA VAL A 164 35.18 -1.37 -8.53
C VAL A 164 35.99 -0.82 -7.34
N GLY A 165 37.30 -1.03 -7.32
CA GLY A 165 38.18 -0.52 -6.26
C GLY A 165 38.33 1.00 -6.23
N GLN A 166 37.93 1.71 -7.29
CA GLN A 166 37.91 3.18 -7.36
C GLN A 166 36.54 3.78 -7.01
N LEU A 167 35.48 2.96 -6.93
CA LEU A 167 34.15 3.44 -6.57
C LEU A 167 34.12 3.88 -5.10
N PRO A 168 33.40 4.96 -4.77
CA PRO A 168 33.14 5.33 -3.38
C PRO A 168 32.51 4.17 -2.62
N SER A 169 32.97 3.92 -1.38
CA SER A 169 32.46 2.82 -0.55
C SER A 169 30.94 2.84 -0.38
N ASP A 170 30.37 4.04 -0.26
CA ASP A 170 28.93 4.23 -0.05
C ASP A 170 28.12 3.80 -1.30
N LEU A 171 28.65 4.10 -2.50
CA LEU A 171 28.06 3.71 -3.79
C LEU A 171 28.13 2.19 -3.98
N THR A 172 29.28 1.59 -3.69
CA THR A 172 29.48 0.14 -3.76
C THR A 172 28.55 -0.57 -2.77
N GLN A 173 28.51 -0.12 -1.52
CA GLN A 173 27.69 -0.72 -0.46
C GLN A 173 26.18 -0.67 -0.78
N SER A 174 25.71 0.36 -1.49
CA SER A 174 24.30 0.45 -1.90
C SER A 174 23.88 -0.48 -3.04
N MET A 175 24.82 -1.17 -3.70
CA MET A 175 24.53 -2.05 -4.84
C MET A 175 25.05 -3.46 -4.67
N VAL A 176 26.13 -3.66 -3.92
CA VAL A 176 26.69 -4.97 -3.59
C VAL A 176 27.01 -5.05 -2.12
N ALA A 177 26.81 -6.23 -1.55
CA ALA A 177 27.16 -6.51 -0.17
C ALA A 177 27.91 -7.83 -0.07
N ASP A 178 28.85 -7.86 0.87
CA ASP A 178 29.54 -9.05 1.36
C ASP A 178 28.91 -9.34 2.74
N THR A 179 28.08 -10.38 2.81
CA THR A 179 27.30 -10.67 4.02
C THR A 179 28.03 -11.55 5.04
N ASP A 180 29.07 -12.29 4.63
CA ASP A 180 29.81 -13.21 5.51
C ASP A 180 31.25 -12.75 5.83
N GLY A 181 31.70 -11.65 5.22
CA GLY A 181 32.96 -10.98 5.48
C GLY A 181 34.17 -11.69 4.88
N ASP A 182 33.98 -12.53 3.87
CA ASP A 182 35.06 -13.28 3.22
C ASP A 182 35.77 -12.50 2.09
N GLY A 183 35.28 -11.30 1.78
CA GLY A 183 35.80 -10.42 0.73
C GLY A 183 35.18 -10.68 -0.65
N ILE A 184 34.18 -11.54 -0.74
CA ILE A 184 33.40 -11.83 -1.96
C ILE A 184 32.04 -11.16 -1.82
N TYR A 185 31.63 -10.38 -2.82
CA TYR A 185 30.27 -9.86 -2.84
C TYR A 185 29.31 -10.99 -3.22
N ASP A 186 28.39 -11.32 -2.32
CA ASP A 186 27.43 -12.42 -2.42
C ASP A 186 25.97 -11.94 -2.56
N ARG A 187 25.77 -10.62 -2.53
CA ARG A 187 24.47 -9.96 -2.72
C ARG A 187 24.60 -8.79 -3.68
N PHE A 188 23.56 -8.56 -4.48
CA PHE A 188 23.47 -7.39 -5.35
C PHE A 188 22.08 -6.77 -5.40
N ALA A 189 22.00 -5.50 -5.76
CA ALA A 189 20.77 -4.79 -6.01
C ALA A 189 20.85 -4.05 -7.35
N ILE A 190 19.79 -4.18 -8.15
CA ILE A 190 19.55 -3.38 -9.35
C ILE A 190 18.35 -2.49 -9.04
N ILE A 191 18.57 -1.18 -9.00
CA ILE A 191 17.52 -0.18 -8.81
C ILE A 191 16.97 0.18 -10.17
N VAL A 192 15.68 -0.03 -10.37
CA VAL A 192 14.99 0.25 -11.62
C VAL A 192 13.98 1.36 -11.39
N LEU A 193 14.19 2.48 -12.07
CA LEU A 193 13.34 3.66 -12.01
C LEU A 193 12.16 3.48 -12.97
N LEU A 194 10.96 3.75 -12.49
CA LEU A 194 9.72 3.48 -13.20
C LEU A 194 9.07 4.76 -13.68
N HIS A 195 8.28 4.65 -14.74
CA HIS A 195 7.35 5.68 -15.17
C HIS A 195 6.28 5.90 -14.08
N PRO A 196 5.83 7.14 -13.81
CA PRO A 196 4.91 7.44 -12.70
C PRO A 196 3.46 6.97 -12.90
N ASP A 197 3.10 6.45 -14.08
CA ASP A 197 1.74 5.95 -14.35
C ASP A 197 1.52 4.57 -13.69
N PRO A 198 0.58 4.42 -12.74
CA PRO A 198 0.33 3.16 -12.05
C PRO A 198 -0.02 1.98 -12.96
N LYS A 199 -0.67 2.22 -14.11
CA LYS A 199 -0.99 1.15 -15.07
C LYS A 199 0.25 0.63 -15.76
N ILE A 200 1.18 1.53 -16.10
CA ILE A 200 2.46 1.16 -16.69
C ILE A 200 3.28 0.40 -15.64
N GLN A 201 3.36 0.91 -14.41
CA GLN A 201 4.05 0.23 -13.30
C GLN A 201 3.55 -1.21 -13.10
N GLN A 202 2.23 -1.41 -13.07
CA GLN A 202 1.65 -2.74 -12.92
C GLN A 202 2.07 -3.71 -14.04
N GLN A 203 2.11 -3.22 -15.28
CA GLN A 203 2.57 -4.01 -16.42
C GLN A 203 4.07 -4.33 -16.34
N VAL A 204 4.90 -3.34 -15.99
CA VAL A 204 6.35 -3.51 -15.83
C VAL A 204 6.65 -4.53 -14.73
N MET A 205 5.97 -4.47 -13.59
CA MET A 205 6.14 -5.43 -12.50
C MET A 205 5.73 -6.84 -12.92
N ALA A 206 4.62 -7.00 -13.66
CA ALA A 206 4.19 -8.30 -14.18
C ALA A 206 5.23 -8.89 -15.16
N ASN A 207 5.73 -8.08 -16.09
CA ASN A 207 6.77 -8.47 -17.03
C ASN A 207 8.08 -8.86 -16.31
N THR A 208 8.46 -8.07 -15.32
CA THR A 208 9.66 -8.28 -14.50
C THR A 208 9.57 -9.57 -13.70
N ARG A 209 8.41 -9.91 -13.12
CA ARG A 209 8.20 -11.20 -12.42
C ARG A 209 8.42 -12.39 -13.35
N MET A 210 7.87 -12.35 -14.58
CA MET A 210 8.06 -13.42 -15.57
C MET A 210 9.53 -13.59 -15.94
N MET A 211 10.24 -12.47 -16.16
CA MET A 211 11.65 -12.49 -16.49
C MET A 211 12.53 -12.98 -15.33
N ILE A 212 12.23 -12.60 -14.09
CA ILE A 212 12.91 -13.13 -12.89
C ILE A 212 12.72 -14.65 -12.79
N GLU A 213 11.52 -15.15 -13.05
CA GLU A 213 11.24 -16.59 -13.03
C GLU A 213 12.06 -17.36 -14.08
N GLU A 214 12.18 -16.80 -15.29
CA GLU A 214 13.03 -17.36 -16.34
C GLU A 214 14.52 -17.35 -15.97
N ILE A 215 15.03 -16.23 -15.45
CA ILE A 215 16.44 -16.10 -15.07
C ILE A 215 16.79 -17.01 -13.90
N ASN A 216 15.94 -17.08 -12.89
CA ASN A 216 16.13 -17.98 -11.75
C ASN A 216 16.16 -19.45 -12.18
N SER A 217 15.43 -19.80 -13.25
CA SER A 217 15.48 -21.13 -13.86
C SER A 217 16.77 -21.36 -14.67
N GLN A 218 17.20 -20.36 -15.46
CA GLN A 218 18.42 -20.45 -16.26
C GLN A 218 19.70 -20.53 -15.40
N TRP A 219 19.71 -19.84 -14.26
CA TRP A 219 20.85 -19.73 -13.34
C TRP A 219 20.65 -20.53 -12.04
N GLU A 220 19.82 -21.57 -12.08
CA GLU A 220 19.52 -22.40 -10.92
C GLU A 220 20.80 -22.96 -10.28
N GLY A 221 21.07 -22.59 -9.02
CA GLY A 221 22.25 -23.01 -8.27
C GLY A 221 23.49 -22.10 -8.40
N SER A 222 23.40 -21.01 -9.18
CA SER A 222 24.38 -19.91 -9.18
C SER A 222 23.83 -18.67 -8.50
N MET A 223 22.68 -18.13 -8.95
CA MET A 223 22.08 -16.94 -8.36
C MET A 223 20.55 -17.01 -8.31
N ILE A 224 19.93 -16.30 -7.36
CA ILE A 224 18.48 -16.14 -7.25
C ILE A 224 18.16 -14.65 -7.12
N ILE A 225 17.24 -14.17 -7.94
CA ILE A 225 16.76 -12.77 -7.96
C ILE A 225 15.34 -12.71 -7.38
N TYR A 226 15.11 -11.69 -6.56
CA TYR A 226 13.82 -11.35 -5.95
C TYR A 226 13.40 -9.94 -6.35
N LEU A 227 12.10 -9.73 -6.53
CA LEU A 227 11.52 -8.40 -6.73
C LEU A 227 11.17 -7.77 -5.38
N THR A 228 11.67 -6.58 -5.11
CA THR A 228 11.40 -5.79 -3.89
C THR A 228 11.44 -4.29 -4.19
N GLY A 229 11.48 -3.44 -3.18
CA GLY A 229 11.49 -1.98 -3.30
C GLY A 229 10.14 -1.32 -3.03
N PRO A 230 10.10 0.03 -3.07
CA PRO A 230 8.91 0.81 -2.72
C PRO A 230 7.66 0.44 -3.52
N THR A 231 7.76 0.34 -4.86
CA THR A 231 6.60 0.08 -5.72
C THR A 231 6.04 -1.34 -5.52
N PRO A 232 6.85 -2.42 -5.57
CA PRO A 232 6.36 -3.77 -5.29
C PRO A 232 5.83 -3.94 -3.86
N LEU A 233 6.44 -3.27 -2.86
CA LEU A 233 5.95 -3.30 -1.49
C LEU A 233 4.53 -2.74 -1.37
N ILE A 234 4.27 -1.59 -2.02
CA ILE A 234 2.92 -1.01 -2.06
C ILE A 234 1.96 -2.01 -2.69
N GLU A 235 2.28 -2.57 -3.86
CA GLU A 235 1.47 -3.56 -4.57
C GLU A 235 1.12 -4.76 -3.66
N THR A 236 2.12 -5.39 -3.04
CA THR A 236 1.95 -6.50 -2.08
C THR A 236 1.00 -6.13 -0.95
N ILE A 237 1.15 -4.93 -0.37
CA ILE A 237 0.24 -4.45 0.69
C ILE A 237 -1.19 -4.30 0.15
N GLN A 238 -1.37 -3.80 -1.08
CA GLN A 238 -2.69 -3.66 -1.69
C GLN A 238 -3.34 -5.03 -1.93
N GLU A 239 -2.60 -5.97 -2.53
CA GLU A 239 -3.07 -7.32 -2.82
C GLU A 239 -3.47 -8.06 -1.54
N ARG A 240 -2.60 -8.04 -0.52
CA ARG A 240 -2.88 -8.66 0.78
C ARG A 240 -4.09 -8.03 1.47
N THR A 241 -4.23 -6.70 1.38
CA THR A 241 -5.39 -5.99 1.93
C THR A 241 -6.69 -6.43 1.25
N LEU A 242 -6.68 -6.60 -0.08
CA LEU A 242 -7.86 -7.05 -0.84
C LEU A 242 -8.20 -8.52 -0.56
N GLU A 243 -7.20 -9.38 -0.44
CA GLU A 243 -7.39 -10.79 -0.08
C GLU A 243 -8.03 -10.92 1.32
N GLU A 244 -7.43 -10.27 2.31
CA GLU A 244 -7.92 -10.31 3.69
C GLU A 244 -9.29 -9.63 3.85
N PHE A 245 -9.60 -8.64 3.03
CA PHE A 245 -10.92 -8.03 3.04
C PHE A 245 -12.04 -9.04 2.79
N PHE A 246 -11.90 -9.93 1.80
CA PHE A 246 -12.95 -10.91 1.51
C PHE A 246 -13.13 -11.92 2.66
N ASN A 247 -12.04 -12.26 3.35
CA ASN A 247 -12.07 -13.08 4.56
C ASN A 247 -12.81 -12.35 5.71
N VAL A 248 -12.43 -11.10 5.98
CA VAL A 248 -13.00 -10.29 7.06
C VAL A 248 -14.47 -9.98 6.81
N ILE A 249 -14.86 -9.56 5.61
CA ILE A 249 -16.26 -9.24 5.31
C ILE A 249 -17.15 -10.48 5.40
N GLY A 250 -16.66 -11.64 4.95
CA GLY A 250 -17.35 -12.93 5.10
C GLY A 250 -17.58 -13.27 6.57
N LEU A 251 -16.55 -13.12 7.41
CA LEU A 251 -16.63 -13.34 8.85
C LEU A 251 -17.60 -12.37 9.53
N VAL A 252 -17.55 -11.08 9.19
CA VAL A 252 -18.44 -10.04 9.73
C VAL A 252 -19.89 -10.34 9.38
N ILE A 253 -20.19 -10.66 8.11
CA ILE A 253 -21.55 -11.00 7.67
C ILE A 253 -22.02 -12.27 8.39
N ALA A 254 -21.20 -13.31 8.50
CA ALA A 254 -21.53 -14.53 9.22
C ALA A 254 -21.82 -14.28 10.71
N ALA A 255 -20.96 -13.50 11.38
CA ALA A 255 -21.12 -13.12 12.78
C ALA A 255 -22.38 -12.28 13.00
N LEU A 256 -22.68 -11.32 12.12
CA LEU A 256 -23.90 -10.52 12.16
C LEU A 256 -25.15 -11.38 11.95
N MET A 257 -25.17 -12.24 10.93
CA MET A 257 -26.28 -13.17 10.68
C MET A 257 -26.52 -14.08 11.89
N PHE A 258 -25.45 -14.63 12.47
CA PHE A 258 -25.53 -15.47 13.66
C PHE A 258 -26.05 -14.70 14.86
N ALA A 259 -25.53 -13.49 15.14
CA ALA A 259 -25.99 -12.66 16.24
C ALA A 259 -27.47 -12.28 16.09
N LEU A 260 -27.87 -11.82 14.90
CA LEU A 260 -29.26 -11.48 14.58
C LEU A 260 -30.19 -12.68 14.76
N TRP A 261 -29.79 -13.86 14.26
CA TRP A 261 -30.53 -15.09 14.46
C TRP A 261 -30.59 -15.50 15.94
N LEU A 262 -29.50 -15.35 16.70
CA LEU A 262 -29.42 -15.71 18.11
C LEU A 262 -30.38 -14.86 18.97
N PHE A 263 -30.40 -13.54 18.74
CA PHE A 263 -31.21 -12.61 19.52
C PHE A 263 -32.69 -12.60 19.14
N HIS A 264 -33.02 -12.79 17.86
CA HIS A 264 -34.41 -12.72 17.38
C HIS A 264 -35.05 -14.08 17.10
N ARG A 265 -34.24 -15.15 17.06
CA ARG A 265 -34.65 -16.54 16.80
C ARG A 265 -35.49 -16.73 15.54
N THR A 266 -35.27 -15.85 14.56
CA THR A 266 -35.95 -15.87 13.27
C THR A 266 -34.99 -15.40 12.19
N VAL A 267 -34.83 -16.18 11.13
CA VAL A 267 -34.00 -15.81 9.97
C VAL A 267 -34.58 -14.61 9.22
N ARG A 268 -35.87 -14.29 9.43
CA ARG A 268 -36.55 -13.17 8.78
C ARG A 268 -36.00 -11.80 9.18
N VAL A 269 -35.37 -11.68 10.36
CA VAL A 269 -34.75 -10.41 10.78
C VAL A 269 -33.52 -10.07 9.93
N ILE A 270 -32.84 -11.09 9.39
CA ILE A 270 -31.58 -10.95 8.67
C ILE A 270 -31.75 -10.02 7.46
N PRO A 271 -32.65 -10.29 6.50
CA PRO A 271 -32.87 -9.37 5.38
C PRO A 271 -33.45 -8.02 5.82
N ILE A 272 -34.28 -7.98 6.87
CA ILE A 272 -34.87 -6.72 7.39
C ILE A 272 -33.77 -5.76 7.87
N ALA A 273 -32.73 -6.28 8.51
CA ALA A 273 -31.66 -5.47 9.07
C ALA A 273 -30.49 -5.25 8.10
N LEU A 274 -30.15 -6.22 7.25
CA LEU A 274 -29.00 -6.14 6.35
C LEU A 274 -29.29 -5.47 5.01
N VAL A 275 -30.46 -5.69 4.39
CA VAL A 275 -30.75 -5.17 3.04
C VAL A 275 -30.68 -3.64 2.95
N PRO A 276 -31.27 -2.86 3.88
CA PRO A 276 -31.17 -1.39 3.82
C PRO A 276 -29.72 -0.89 3.91
N VAL A 277 -28.89 -1.57 4.70
CA VAL A 277 -27.48 -1.21 4.92
C VAL A 277 -26.64 -1.60 3.72
N ALA A 278 -26.84 -2.79 3.16
CA ALA A 278 -26.16 -3.24 1.95
C ALA A 278 -26.46 -2.33 0.76
N LEU A 279 -27.72 -1.92 0.60
CA LEU A 279 -28.10 -0.95 -0.44
C LEU A 279 -27.54 0.46 -0.14
N GLY A 280 -27.53 0.89 1.12
CA GLY A 280 -26.93 2.17 1.51
C GLY A 280 -25.43 2.21 1.24
N LEU A 281 -24.73 1.12 1.52
CA LEU A 281 -23.32 0.92 1.19
C LEU A 281 -23.10 0.94 -0.33
N ALA A 282 -23.90 0.18 -1.09
CA ALA A 282 -23.79 0.13 -2.55
C ALA A 282 -24.04 1.52 -3.18
N MET A 283 -24.99 2.29 -2.67
CA MET A 283 -25.22 3.67 -3.11
C MET A 283 -24.05 4.59 -2.76
N ALA A 284 -23.49 4.49 -1.55
CA ALA A 284 -22.34 5.30 -1.15
C ALA A 284 -21.10 4.99 -1.99
N LEU A 285 -20.76 3.72 -2.16
CA LEU A 285 -19.67 3.28 -3.03
C LEU A 285 -19.94 3.62 -4.50
N GLY A 286 -21.21 3.58 -4.94
CA GLY A 286 -21.61 4.02 -6.28
C GLY A 286 -21.35 5.52 -6.52
N VAL A 287 -21.60 6.36 -5.52
CA VAL A 287 -21.27 7.80 -5.59
C VAL A 287 -19.75 8.01 -5.60
N VAL A 288 -19.01 7.29 -4.76
CA VAL A 288 -17.54 7.36 -4.74
C VAL A 288 -16.95 6.92 -6.08
N GLY A 289 -17.42 5.79 -6.62
CA GLY A 289 -17.00 5.29 -7.93
C GLY A 289 -17.39 6.21 -9.08
N PHE A 290 -18.54 6.88 -9.01
CA PHE A 290 -18.90 7.91 -9.99
C PHE A 290 -17.96 9.13 -9.94
N LEU A 291 -17.46 9.47 -8.75
CA LEU A 291 -16.54 10.58 -8.51
C LEU A 291 -15.06 10.15 -8.55
N HIS A 292 -14.73 8.93 -8.97
CA HIS A 292 -13.34 8.44 -9.04
C HIS A 292 -12.38 9.34 -9.83
N PRO A 293 -12.78 10.10 -10.88
CA PRO A 293 -11.83 10.97 -11.57
C PRO A 293 -11.40 12.18 -10.72
N PHE A 294 -12.16 12.49 -9.67
CA PHE A 294 -11.95 13.64 -8.79
C PHE A 294 -11.57 13.24 -7.36
N MET A 295 -11.50 11.94 -7.05
CA MET A 295 -11.23 11.43 -5.71
C MET A 295 -10.25 10.27 -5.76
N ALA A 296 -9.27 10.28 -4.84
CA ALA A 296 -8.37 9.15 -4.65
C ALA A 296 -9.15 7.95 -4.09
N ILE A 297 -9.21 6.86 -4.86
CA ILE A 297 -9.70 5.56 -4.41
C ILE A 297 -8.49 4.70 -4.09
N THR A 298 -8.28 4.46 -2.80
CA THR A 298 -7.16 3.66 -2.32
C THR A 298 -7.64 2.35 -1.70
N PRO A 299 -6.77 1.34 -1.53
CA PRO A 299 -7.16 0.06 -0.93
C PRO A 299 -7.80 0.20 0.46
N GLN A 300 -7.48 1.25 1.23
CA GLN A 300 -8.07 1.48 2.55
C GLN A 300 -9.58 1.78 2.51
N VAL A 301 -10.12 2.25 1.38
CA VAL A 301 -11.56 2.49 1.16
C VAL A 301 -12.37 1.21 1.36
N VAL A 302 -11.77 0.06 1.16
CA VAL A 302 -12.40 -1.26 1.32
C VAL A 302 -12.91 -1.51 2.76
N ILE A 303 -12.31 -0.88 3.78
CA ILE A 303 -12.73 -0.95 5.21
C ILE A 303 -14.13 -0.35 5.44
N ILE A 304 -14.62 0.53 4.55
CA ILE A 304 -15.93 1.17 4.69
C ILE A 304 -17.05 0.14 4.81
N ALA A 305 -16.97 -0.95 4.06
CA ALA A 305 -18.01 -1.97 4.00
C ALA A 305 -18.28 -2.65 5.36
N PRO A 306 -17.30 -3.29 6.03
CA PRO A 306 -17.53 -3.91 7.34
C PRO A 306 -17.92 -2.90 8.42
N VAL A 307 -17.36 -1.69 8.40
CA VAL A 307 -17.69 -0.63 9.37
C VAL A 307 -19.15 -0.19 9.21
N LEU A 308 -19.59 0.09 7.98
CA LEU A 308 -20.96 0.51 7.70
C LEU A 308 -21.97 -0.61 8.00
N LEU A 309 -21.63 -1.87 7.67
CA LEU A 309 -22.47 -3.02 8.01
C LEU A 309 -22.67 -3.16 9.52
N ALA A 310 -21.59 -3.03 10.31
CA ALA A 310 -21.68 -3.16 11.76
C ALA A 310 -22.56 -2.07 12.40
N LEU A 311 -22.43 -0.82 11.94
CA LEU A 311 -23.16 0.31 12.52
C LEU A 311 -24.61 0.42 11.98
N GLY A 312 -24.79 0.25 10.67
CA GLY A 312 -26.05 0.47 9.99
C GLY A 312 -27.14 -0.55 10.35
N VAL A 313 -26.77 -1.80 10.66
CA VAL A 313 -27.71 -2.88 10.99
C VAL A 313 -28.60 -2.53 12.19
N SER A 314 -28.11 -1.68 13.09
CA SER A 314 -28.85 -1.23 14.27
C SER A 314 -30.14 -0.49 13.91
N TYR A 315 -30.17 0.29 12.83
CA TYR A 315 -31.34 1.12 12.47
C TYR A 315 -32.56 0.28 12.13
N GLY A 316 -32.38 -0.76 11.31
CA GLY A 316 -33.46 -1.72 11.02
C GLY A 316 -33.86 -2.55 12.24
N LEU A 317 -32.89 -2.82 13.14
CA LEU A 317 -33.15 -3.55 14.37
C LEU A 317 -34.05 -2.75 15.34
N TYR A 318 -33.84 -1.44 15.46
CA TYR A 318 -34.65 -0.59 16.33
C TYR A 318 -36.11 -0.58 15.90
N ILE A 319 -36.39 -0.33 14.61
CA ILE A 319 -37.76 -0.32 14.09
C ILE A 319 -38.41 -1.71 14.20
N SER A 320 -37.69 -2.77 13.83
CA SER A 320 -38.22 -4.14 13.89
C SER A 320 -38.47 -4.61 15.33
N ASN A 321 -37.62 -4.25 16.29
CA ASN A 321 -37.85 -4.55 17.70
C ASN A 321 -39.08 -3.82 18.22
N ARG A 322 -39.24 -2.53 17.91
CA ARG A 322 -40.41 -1.77 18.36
C ARG A 322 -41.70 -2.26 17.74
N TYR A 323 -41.68 -2.59 16.46
CA TYR A 323 -42.81 -3.24 15.80
C TYR A 323 -43.21 -4.54 16.51
N ALA A 324 -42.24 -5.34 16.95
CA ALA A 324 -42.51 -6.57 17.69
C ALA A 324 -43.05 -6.35 19.12
N GLU A 325 -42.86 -5.17 19.71
CA GLU A 325 -43.45 -4.80 21.00
C GLU A 325 -44.91 -4.35 20.88
N GLU A 326 -45.34 -3.88 19.70
CA GLU A 326 -46.69 -3.40 19.47
C GLU A 326 -47.69 -4.57 19.32
N THR A 327 -48.57 -4.74 20.31
CA THR A 327 -49.51 -5.88 20.38
C THR A 327 -50.84 -5.62 19.70
N GLU A 328 -51.31 -4.37 19.67
CA GLU A 328 -52.68 -4.00 19.24
C GLU A 328 -52.72 -3.24 17.90
N GLY A 329 -53.83 -3.32 17.18
CA GLY A 329 -54.05 -2.60 15.92
C GLY A 329 -53.61 -3.35 14.65
N THR A 330 -53.85 -2.73 13.50
CA THR A 330 -53.45 -3.25 12.19
C THR A 330 -51.93 -3.20 12.01
N VAL A 331 -51.39 -3.94 11.04
CA VAL A 331 -49.94 -3.93 10.74
C VAL A 331 -49.45 -2.51 10.42
N GLU A 332 -50.25 -1.74 9.69
CA GLU A 332 -49.94 -0.35 9.33
C GLU A 332 -49.92 0.57 10.55
N GLU A 333 -50.91 0.45 11.45
CA GLU A 333 -50.95 1.22 12.68
C GLU A 333 -49.75 0.92 13.59
N LYS A 334 -49.40 -0.36 13.74
CA LYS A 334 -48.22 -0.80 14.51
C LYS A 334 -46.93 -0.22 13.95
N LEU A 335 -46.75 -0.27 12.63
CA LEU A 335 -45.58 0.30 11.96
C LEU A 335 -45.52 1.81 12.12
N SER A 336 -46.63 2.52 11.91
CA SER A 336 -46.72 3.96 12.06
C SER A 336 -46.34 4.42 13.48
N ARG A 337 -46.88 3.75 14.51
CA ARG A 337 -46.51 4.03 15.91
C ARG A 337 -45.03 3.72 16.18
N SER A 338 -44.52 2.60 15.67
CA SER A 338 -43.13 2.20 15.86
C SER A 338 -42.14 3.19 15.26
N VAL A 339 -42.38 3.60 14.01
CA VAL A 339 -41.57 4.59 13.30
C VAL A 339 -41.62 5.93 14.02
N ARG A 340 -42.80 6.44 14.40
CA ARG A 340 -42.92 7.71 15.12
C ARG A 340 -42.20 7.72 16.46
N ALA A 341 -42.27 6.62 17.21
CA ALA A 341 -41.65 6.52 18.53
C ALA A 341 -40.12 6.52 18.45
N ILE A 342 -39.54 5.85 17.46
CA ILE A 342 -38.10 5.64 17.36
C ILE A 342 -37.39 6.66 16.46
N ASN A 343 -38.12 7.35 15.58
CA ASN A 343 -37.53 8.30 14.63
C ASN A 343 -36.55 9.30 15.26
N PRO A 344 -36.88 9.98 16.38
CA PRO A 344 -35.94 10.93 16.99
C PRO A 344 -34.61 10.29 17.41
N ALA A 345 -34.64 9.04 17.90
CA ALA A 345 -33.46 8.32 18.36
C ALA A 345 -32.56 7.89 17.19
N ILE A 346 -33.14 7.31 16.13
CA ILE A 346 -32.37 6.90 14.96
C ILE A 346 -31.82 8.13 14.23
N MET A 347 -32.60 9.20 14.09
CA MET A 347 -32.16 10.43 13.44
C MET A 347 -30.96 11.06 14.15
N LEU A 348 -31.02 11.16 15.48
CA LEU A 348 -29.92 11.72 16.26
C LEU A 348 -28.67 10.81 16.18
N SER A 349 -28.86 9.49 16.20
CA SER A 349 -27.77 8.53 16.02
C SER A 349 -27.10 8.67 14.65
N ALA A 350 -27.88 8.74 13.58
CA ALA A 350 -27.36 8.90 12.22
C ALA A 350 -26.66 10.24 12.02
N LEU A 351 -27.21 11.33 12.57
CA LEU A 351 -26.62 12.66 12.49
C LEU A 351 -25.30 12.74 13.26
N THR A 352 -25.25 12.25 14.50
CA THR A 352 -24.03 12.29 15.31
C THR A 352 -22.94 11.40 14.74
N THR A 353 -23.29 10.21 14.24
CA THR A 353 -22.34 9.31 13.55
C THR A 353 -21.87 9.91 12.23
N GLY A 354 -22.78 10.50 11.46
CA GLY A 354 -22.48 11.20 10.22
C GLY A 354 -21.53 12.38 10.43
N ILE A 355 -21.75 13.20 11.48
CA ILE A 355 -20.83 14.28 11.86
C ILE A 355 -19.45 13.72 12.28
N GLY A 356 -19.44 12.60 13.02
CA GLY A 356 -18.20 11.91 13.40
C GLY A 356 -17.37 11.50 12.18
N PHE A 357 -17.98 10.83 11.20
CA PHE A 357 -17.29 10.47 9.96
C PHE A 357 -16.98 11.68 9.07
N ALA A 358 -17.86 12.68 9.06
CA ALA A 358 -17.62 13.91 8.32
C ALA A 358 -16.40 14.68 8.84
N SER A 359 -16.06 14.54 10.12
CA SER A 359 -14.84 15.14 10.67
C SER A 359 -13.56 14.63 10.02
N LEU A 360 -13.57 13.40 9.47
CA LEU A 360 -12.42 12.84 8.73
C LEU A 360 -12.17 13.61 7.42
N MET A 361 -13.18 14.27 6.86
CA MET A 361 -13.03 15.12 5.67
C MET A 361 -12.28 16.43 5.94
N ILE A 362 -11.97 16.75 7.21
CA ILE A 362 -11.09 17.87 7.56
C ILE A 362 -9.61 17.46 7.41
N GLY A 363 -9.33 16.14 7.38
CA GLY A 363 -7.98 15.60 7.24
C GLY A 363 -7.33 16.01 5.92
N THR A 364 -6.03 16.25 5.99
CA THR A 364 -5.18 16.55 4.83
C THR A 364 -4.97 15.34 3.93
N LEU A 365 -5.07 14.13 4.48
CA LEU A 365 -4.76 12.91 3.73
C LEU A 365 -5.94 12.46 2.83
N PRO A 366 -5.77 12.40 1.49
CA PRO A 366 -6.85 12.05 0.57
C PRO A 366 -7.57 10.72 0.88
N PRO A 367 -6.88 9.64 1.28
CA PRO A 367 -7.54 8.38 1.65
C PRO A 367 -8.51 8.53 2.84
N ILE A 368 -8.14 9.34 3.83
CA ILE A 368 -8.96 9.61 5.03
C ILE A 368 -10.19 10.44 4.64
N PHE A 369 -10.00 11.42 3.75
CA PHE A 369 -11.10 12.21 3.21
C PHE A 369 -12.13 11.33 2.50
N THR A 370 -11.69 10.49 1.55
CA THR A 370 -12.59 9.59 0.79
C THR A 370 -13.35 8.64 1.72
N MET A 371 -12.67 8.09 2.73
CA MET A 371 -13.30 7.24 3.76
C MET A 371 -14.38 8.00 4.56
N GLY A 372 -14.07 9.20 5.02
CA GLY A 372 -15.01 10.07 5.75
C GLY A 372 -16.24 10.42 4.93
N PHE A 373 -16.03 10.82 3.68
CA PHE A 373 -17.10 11.16 2.73
C PHE A 373 -18.03 9.96 2.48
N ALA A 374 -17.45 8.81 2.15
CA ALA A 374 -18.17 7.60 1.84
C ALA A 374 -18.95 7.04 3.04
N LEU A 375 -18.36 7.03 4.24
CA LEU A 375 -19.05 6.60 5.47
C LEU A 375 -20.20 7.55 5.83
N THR A 376 -20.00 8.86 5.67
CA THR A 376 -21.06 9.86 5.90
C THR A 376 -22.24 9.63 4.97
N LEU A 377 -21.99 9.50 3.66
CA LEU A 377 -23.04 9.16 2.70
C LEU A 377 -23.68 7.81 2.99
N GLY A 378 -22.89 6.79 3.34
CA GLY A 378 -23.37 5.46 3.67
C GLY A 378 -24.34 5.49 4.85
N ILE A 379 -24.04 6.24 5.91
CA ILE A 379 -24.93 6.40 7.07
C ILE A 379 -26.21 7.13 6.68
N LEU A 380 -26.13 8.19 5.88
CA LEU A 380 -27.30 8.95 5.42
C LEU A 380 -28.20 8.11 4.50
N PHE A 381 -27.63 7.40 3.53
CA PHE A 381 -28.39 6.49 2.66
C PHE A 381 -29.00 5.34 3.46
N THR A 382 -28.24 4.72 4.36
CA THR A 382 -28.76 3.66 5.24
C THR A 382 -29.91 4.17 6.09
N TYR A 383 -29.80 5.37 6.65
CA TYR A 383 -30.87 6.02 7.41
C TYR A 383 -32.15 6.17 6.57
N ILE A 384 -32.04 6.75 5.37
CA ILE A 384 -33.19 6.96 4.45
C ILE A 384 -33.81 5.62 4.04
N LEU A 385 -32.98 4.68 3.59
CA LEU A 385 -33.41 3.36 3.14
C LEU A 385 -34.04 2.54 4.25
N THR A 386 -33.62 2.72 5.50
CA THR A 386 -34.24 2.04 6.65
C THR A 386 -35.72 2.38 6.74
N TYR A 387 -36.12 3.65 6.61
CA TYR A 387 -37.54 4.02 6.69
C TYR A 387 -38.38 3.57 5.51
N ILE A 388 -37.76 3.36 4.34
CA ILE A 388 -38.45 2.90 3.14
C ILE A 388 -38.57 1.37 3.18
N LEU A 389 -37.46 0.69 3.38
CA LEU A 389 -37.34 -0.75 3.19
C LEU A 389 -37.76 -1.55 4.42
N VAL A 390 -37.48 -1.08 5.65
CA VAL A 390 -37.79 -1.88 6.85
C VAL A 390 -39.29 -2.11 7.02
N PRO A 391 -40.18 -1.10 6.90
CA PRO A 391 -41.62 -1.33 6.95
C PRO A 391 -42.09 -2.28 5.84
N ALA A 392 -41.59 -2.10 4.62
CA ALA A 392 -41.92 -2.97 3.48
C ALA A 392 -41.50 -4.43 3.72
N LEU A 393 -40.27 -4.65 4.20
CA LEU A 393 -39.72 -5.97 4.48
C LEU A 393 -40.41 -6.64 5.67
N ILE A 394 -40.80 -5.89 6.70
CA ILE A 394 -41.59 -6.41 7.84
C ILE A 394 -42.93 -6.97 7.35
N VAL A 395 -43.64 -6.23 6.49
CA VAL A 395 -44.94 -6.67 5.92
C VAL A 395 -44.73 -7.86 4.99
N MET A 396 -43.77 -7.77 4.07
CA MET A 396 -43.51 -8.80 3.06
C MET A 396 -43.10 -10.14 3.69
N LEU A 397 -42.23 -10.10 4.71
CA LEU A 397 -41.72 -11.29 5.37
C LEU A 397 -42.61 -11.77 6.52
N ARG A 398 -43.68 -11.04 6.84
CA ARG A 398 -44.56 -11.28 8.00
C ARG A 398 -43.71 -11.48 9.26
N TYR A 399 -42.92 -10.48 9.58
CA TYR A 399 -41.95 -10.57 10.67
C TYR A 399 -42.66 -10.65 12.02
N GLU A 400 -42.34 -11.69 12.77
CA GLU A 400 -42.79 -11.88 14.15
C GLU A 400 -41.59 -12.29 15.00
N LYS A 401 -41.40 -11.60 16.12
CA LYS A 401 -40.35 -11.93 17.07
C LYS A 401 -40.82 -13.06 17.98
N LYS A 402 -40.09 -14.19 17.99
CA LYS A 402 -40.35 -15.27 18.96
C LYS A 402 -39.87 -14.82 20.35
N ARG A 403 -40.73 -14.99 21.37
CA ARG A 403 -40.61 -14.44 22.73
C ARG A 403 -39.23 -14.65 23.41
N GLU A 404 -38.86 -13.63 24.18
CA GLU A 404 -37.64 -13.30 24.97
C GLU A 404 -36.55 -14.37 25.22
N ALA A 405 -35.30 -13.90 25.11
CA ALA A 405 -34.13 -14.56 25.67
C ALA A 405 -34.21 -14.62 27.21
N LYS A 406 -34.71 -15.74 27.74
CA LYS A 406 -34.65 -16.07 29.18
C LYS A 406 -33.17 -16.23 29.58
N GLY A 407 -32.53 -15.15 30.06
CA GLY A 407 -31.13 -15.21 30.49
C GLY A 407 -30.54 -13.92 31.06
N MET A 408 -31.15 -12.74 30.81
CA MET A 408 -30.52 -11.45 31.16
C MET A 408 -30.78 -10.93 32.59
N LYS A 409 -31.50 -11.68 33.44
CA LYS A 409 -31.82 -11.22 34.81
C LYS A 409 -30.58 -10.96 35.66
N ALA A 410 -29.51 -11.74 35.46
CA ALA A 410 -28.23 -11.54 36.15
C ALA A 410 -27.58 -10.18 35.78
N PHE A 411 -27.61 -9.81 34.50
CA PHE A 411 -27.08 -8.53 34.01
C PHE A 411 -27.82 -7.31 34.55
N ALA A 412 -29.09 -7.44 34.92
CA ALA A 412 -29.84 -6.36 35.58
C ALA A 412 -29.62 -6.34 37.10
N THR A 413 -29.55 -7.51 37.75
CA THR A 413 -29.53 -7.63 39.22
C THR A 413 -28.15 -7.43 39.83
N VAL A 414 -27.08 -7.86 39.16
CA VAL A 414 -25.71 -7.74 39.69
C VAL A 414 -25.25 -6.27 39.71
N PRO A 415 -25.40 -5.48 38.63
CA PRO A 415 -24.98 -4.08 38.64
C PRO A 415 -25.80 -3.20 39.59
N SER A 416 -27.11 -3.44 39.67
CA SER A 416 -28.00 -2.67 40.55
C SER A 416 -27.70 -2.91 42.04
N ARG A 417 -27.35 -4.14 42.43
CA ARG A 417 -26.95 -4.49 43.81
C ARG A 417 -25.57 -3.94 44.18
N ASN A 418 -24.63 -3.93 43.24
CA ASN A 418 -23.22 -3.56 43.48
C ASN A 418 -22.81 -2.18 42.92
N ARG A 419 -23.78 -1.31 42.62
CA ARG A 419 -23.58 -0.02 41.93
C ARG A 419 -22.39 0.83 42.40
N LYS A 420 -22.20 0.99 43.72
CA LYS A 420 -21.10 1.81 44.28
C LYS A 420 -19.73 1.19 44.00
N LYS A 421 -19.62 -0.15 44.11
CA LYS A 421 -18.37 -0.88 43.85
C LYS A 421 -18.02 -0.80 42.38
N ILE A 422 -19.01 -0.94 41.50
CA ILE A 422 -18.81 -0.86 40.05
C ILE A 422 -18.31 0.53 39.66
N VAL A 423 -18.99 1.60 40.12
CA VAL A 423 -18.54 2.97 39.84
C VAL A 423 -17.13 3.23 40.37
N LEU A 424 -16.81 2.78 41.59
CA LEU A 424 -15.47 2.92 42.16
C LEU A 424 -14.41 2.20 41.31
N VAL A 425 -14.67 0.94 40.93
CA VAL A 425 -13.76 0.16 40.09
C VAL A 425 -13.59 0.81 38.71
N SER A 426 -14.66 1.31 38.10
CA SER A 426 -14.58 2.03 36.82
C SER A 426 -13.76 3.32 36.94
N ILE A 427 -13.92 4.10 38.02
CA ILE A 427 -13.10 5.30 38.26
C ILE A 427 -11.63 4.93 38.43
N ILE A 428 -11.33 3.91 39.24
CA ILE A 428 -9.96 3.43 39.43
C ILE A 428 -9.36 2.98 38.10
N ALA A 429 -10.11 2.22 37.29
CA ALA A 429 -9.67 1.78 35.97
C ALA A 429 -9.36 2.98 35.06
N VAL A 430 -10.25 3.99 35.02
CA VAL A 430 -10.02 5.22 34.22
C VAL A 430 -8.78 5.97 34.70
N VAL A 431 -8.60 6.13 36.03
CA VAL A 431 -7.41 6.81 36.57
C VAL A 431 -6.13 6.07 36.22
N ILE A 432 -6.13 4.73 36.30
CA ILE A 432 -5.01 3.90 35.87
C ILE A 432 -4.75 4.09 34.37
N SER A 433 -5.77 3.99 33.51
CA SER A 433 -5.63 4.20 32.07
C SER A 433 -5.08 5.58 31.72
N VAL A 434 -5.58 6.64 32.35
CA VAL A 434 -5.08 8.01 32.15
C VAL A 434 -3.64 8.15 32.65
N SER A 435 -3.29 7.53 33.78
CA SER A 435 -1.92 7.58 34.31
C SER A 435 -0.90 6.88 33.39
N LEU A 436 -1.35 5.92 32.59
CA LEU A 436 -0.53 5.16 31.64
C LEU A 436 -0.53 5.76 30.23
N ILE A 437 -1.24 6.88 29.98
CA ILE A 437 -1.30 7.48 28.65
C ILE A 437 0.08 7.94 28.15
N SER A 438 0.98 8.33 29.06
CA SER A 438 2.36 8.71 28.73
C SER A 438 3.23 7.54 28.30
N ALA A 439 2.78 6.29 28.51
CA ALA A 439 3.48 5.10 28.05
C ALA A 439 3.16 4.73 26.59
N VAL A 440 2.18 5.38 25.96
CA VAL A 440 1.85 5.17 24.55
C VAL A 440 3.00 5.66 23.69
N ARG A 441 3.62 4.75 22.92
CA ARG A 441 4.66 5.06 21.95
C ARG A 441 4.07 5.08 20.55
N LEU A 442 4.51 6.04 19.75
CA LEU A 442 4.24 6.06 18.32
C LEU A 442 5.19 5.06 17.67
N ASP A 443 4.63 4.04 17.03
CA ASP A 443 5.39 3.19 16.12
C ASP A 443 5.25 3.75 14.71
N ALA A 444 6.36 4.12 14.11
CA ALA A 444 6.43 4.76 12.79
C ALA A 444 7.29 3.93 11.83
N ASP A 445 7.41 2.63 12.10
CA ASP A 445 8.03 1.68 11.19
C ASP A 445 6.96 1.06 10.30
N TYR A 446 6.82 1.59 9.09
CA TYR A 446 5.86 1.10 8.09
C TYR A 446 6.26 -0.27 7.53
N LEU A 447 7.56 -0.58 7.49
CA LEU A 447 8.02 -1.88 7.05
C LEU A 447 7.57 -2.95 8.04
N ALA A 448 7.59 -2.65 9.34
CA ALA A 448 7.05 -3.52 10.39
C ALA A 448 5.51 -3.69 10.33
N MET A 449 4.79 -2.76 9.69
CA MET A 449 3.33 -2.86 9.48
C MET A 449 2.97 -3.68 8.22
N ALA A 450 3.92 -3.90 7.32
CA ALA A 450 3.71 -4.70 6.12
C ALA A 450 3.60 -6.21 6.44
N PRO A 451 3.10 -7.05 5.50
CA PRO A 451 3.02 -8.49 5.68
C PRO A 451 4.41 -9.13 5.84
N GLN A 452 4.81 -9.42 7.09
CA GLN A 452 6.17 -9.91 7.42
C GLN A 452 6.50 -11.31 6.87
N ASP A 453 5.49 -12.04 6.39
CA ASP A 453 5.61 -13.34 5.75
C ASP A 453 5.82 -13.27 4.23
N ASP A 454 5.68 -12.08 3.63
CA ASP A 454 5.84 -11.91 2.19
C ASP A 454 7.33 -11.77 1.79
N PRO A 455 7.81 -12.52 0.77
CA PRO A 455 9.19 -12.44 0.29
C PRO A 455 9.63 -11.02 -0.08
N THR A 456 8.73 -10.21 -0.64
CA THR A 456 8.99 -8.82 -1.04
C THR A 456 9.41 -7.98 0.16
N VAL A 457 8.73 -8.17 1.30
CA VAL A 457 8.96 -7.44 2.56
C VAL A 457 10.25 -7.92 3.21
N VAL A 458 10.48 -9.23 3.26
CA VAL A 458 11.70 -9.83 3.81
C VAL A 458 12.93 -9.34 3.04
N LYS A 459 12.85 -9.32 1.70
CA LYS A 459 13.97 -8.88 0.85
C LYS A 459 14.19 -7.37 0.93
N MET A 460 13.15 -6.58 1.20
CA MET A 460 13.30 -5.15 1.49
C MET A 460 14.05 -4.91 2.81
N ASP A 461 13.75 -5.70 3.85
CA ASP A 461 14.46 -5.66 5.14
C ASP A 461 15.94 -6.07 4.99
N GLU A 462 16.22 -7.14 4.24
CA GLU A 462 17.58 -7.58 3.96
C GLU A 462 18.37 -6.54 3.13
N TYR A 463 17.77 -5.98 2.09
CA TYR A 463 18.36 -4.87 1.32
C TYR A 463 18.69 -3.68 2.24
N SER A 464 17.75 -3.28 3.09
CA SER A 464 17.96 -2.20 4.07
C SER A 464 19.13 -2.49 5.02
N ARG A 465 19.20 -3.73 5.53
CA ARG A 465 20.22 -4.16 6.50
C ARG A 465 21.63 -4.24 5.90
N TYR A 466 21.77 -4.85 4.73
CA TYR A 466 23.08 -5.13 4.14
C TYR A 466 23.61 -4.00 3.26
N MET A 467 22.72 -3.30 2.54
CA MET A 467 23.09 -2.26 1.58
C MET A 467 22.81 -0.84 2.09
N GLY A 468 22.61 -0.69 3.40
CA GLY A 468 22.42 0.60 4.06
C GLY A 468 21.12 1.31 3.69
N GLY A 469 20.20 0.59 3.02
CA GLY A 469 18.92 1.10 2.60
C GLY A 469 19.05 2.32 1.70
N GLY A 470 19.54 2.13 0.47
CA GLY A 470 19.31 3.03 -0.66
C GLY A 470 19.65 4.51 -0.45
N GLN A 471 20.82 4.82 0.12
CA GLN A 471 21.37 6.19 0.13
C GLN A 471 21.45 6.84 -1.28
N LEU A 472 21.26 6.06 -2.35
CA LEU A 472 21.28 6.49 -3.75
C LEU A 472 19.95 7.01 -4.31
N GLY A 473 18.81 6.81 -3.64
CA GLY A 473 17.50 7.27 -4.13
C GLY A 473 17.38 8.80 -4.28
N MET A 474 18.39 9.57 -3.83
CA MET A 474 18.43 11.03 -3.92
C MET A 474 19.32 11.59 -5.05
N PHE A 475 19.94 10.77 -5.91
CA PHE A 475 21.02 11.24 -6.78
C PHE A 475 20.80 11.13 -8.29
N ILE A 476 19.59 10.85 -8.79
CA ILE A 476 19.36 10.78 -10.23
C ILE A 476 18.36 11.85 -10.64
N SER A 477 18.88 13.03 -11.01
CA SER A 477 18.13 14.00 -11.81
C SER A 477 18.15 13.56 -13.28
N ARG A 478 17.11 13.93 -14.02
CA ARG A 478 17.16 14.03 -15.49
C ARG A 478 18.37 14.84 -15.97
#